data_AF-A0A2M8FE94-F1
#
_entry.id   AF-A0A2M8FE94-F1
#
_cell.length_a   1.000
_cell.length_b   1.000
_cell.length_c   1.000
_cell.angle_alpha   90.00
_cell.angle_beta   90.00
_cell.angle_gamma   90.00
#
_symmetry.space_group_name_H-M   'P 1'
#
loop_
_entity.id
_entity.type
_entity.pdbx_description
1 polymer ?
#
loop_
_entity_poly.entity_id
_entity_poly.type
_entity_poly.pdbx_seq_one_letter_code
_entity_poly.pdbx_strand_id
1 'polypeptide(L)'
;MIRTRDFLLFLISVTFLLVAIGTELVKNAQIDLVENQPEIFTFFDQEPTSYSAEVIAVPDTKSEKLAALRLALVEYDSIISAPLKEEVVADEIIPPPDTTVVAPAKVVIQLCKNYRPGFVPWTTDKIFSEEREGVRIFFTKSSLHEPSLTSTVSDEVVYAVLPIRSLPLTKSTCINGDVIGIALDGSLIRNAEQKTYGVFGEATMIGYALDGFPIYGVASSKDTDVCGGIIVESSYRYYLDKKRDGILGCFSGIPVTL
;
A
#
# COMPACT_ATOMS: atom_id res chain seq x y z
N MET A 1 -9.92 -59.99 29.71
CA MET A 1 -10.35 -60.27 28.33
C MET A 1 -10.66 -58.93 27.67
N ILE A 2 -9.75 -58.42 26.84
CA ILE A 2 -9.92 -57.12 26.19
C ILE A 2 -11.02 -57.25 25.13
N ARG A 3 -11.99 -56.33 25.13
CA ARG A 3 -13.01 -56.27 24.07
C ARG A 3 -12.29 -55.89 22.77
N THR A 4 -12.56 -56.63 21.71
CA THR A 4 -11.96 -56.44 20.37
C THR A 4 -12.06 -55.00 19.87
N ARG A 5 -13.11 -54.28 20.26
CA ARG A 5 -13.28 -52.85 19.97
C ARG A 5 -12.19 -51.96 20.58
N ASP A 6 -11.85 -52.18 21.84
CA ASP A 6 -10.89 -51.33 22.55
C ASP A 6 -9.45 -51.62 22.07
N PHE A 7 -9.19 -52.86 21.65
CA PHE A 7 -7.93 -53.23 20.99
C PHE A 7 -7.75 -52.53 19.63
N LEU A 8 -8.82 -52.41 18.83
CA LEU A 8 -8.76 -51.78 17.53
C LEU A 8 -8.53 -50.26 17.64
N LEU A 9 -9.20 -49.60 18.59
CA LEU A 9 -8.97 -48.17 18.87
C LEU A 9 -7.54 -47.90 19.35
N PHE A 10 -7.00 -48.77 20.21
CA PHE A 10 -5.61 -48.67 20.64
C PHE A 10 -4.65 -48.81 19.45
N LEU A 11 -4.86 -49.79 18.57
CA LEU A 11 -4.01 -50.00 17.40
C LEU A 11 -4.03 -48.80 16.45
N ILE A 12 -5.20 -48.21 16.18
CA ILE A 12 -5.31 -47.00 15.36
C ILE A 12 -4.53 -45.84 16.00
N SER A 13 -4.68 -45.62 17.31
CA SER A 13 -3.97 -44.54 18.01
C SER A 13 -2.44 -44.70 17.95
N VAL A 14 -1.94 -45.93 18.08
CA VAL A 14 -0.51 -46.24 17.99
C VAL A 14 0.00 -46.02 16.56
N THR A 15 -0.75 -46.43 15.54
CA THR A 15 -0.36 -46.19 14.14
C THR A 15 -0.30 -44.70 13.81
N PHE A 16 -1.25 -43.91 14.31
CA PHE A 16 -1.26 -42.46 14.08
C PHE A 16 -0.05 -41.78 14.75
N LEU A 17 0.31 -42.24 15.95
CA LEU A 17 1.47 -41.74 16.68
C LEU A 17 2.79 -42.11 16.00
N LEU A 18 2.91 -43.32 15.45
CA LEU A 18 4.08 -43.73 14.67
C LEU A 18 4.24 -42.92 13.38
N VAL A 19 3.14 -42.60 12.69
CA VAL A 19 3.18 -41.75 11.48
C VAL A 19 3.63 -40.34 11.83
N ALA A 20 3.09 -39.73 12.89
CA ALA A 20 3.48 -38.38 13.32
C ALA A 20 4.97 -38.29 13.67
N ILE A 21 5.50 -39.27 14.41
CA ILE A 21 6.94 -39.33 14.74
C ILE A 21 7.78 -39.55 13.47
N GLY A 22 7.33 -40.42 12.56
CA GLY A 22 8.02 -40.69 11.31
C GLY A 22 8.13 -39.44 10.41
N THR A 23 7.08 -38.62 10.35
CA THR A 23 7.09 -37.40 9.53
C THR A 23 8.05 -36.32 10.04
N GLU A 24 8.25 -36.23 11.36
CA GLU A 24 9.20 -35.27 11.94
C GLU A 24 10.66 -35.69 11.73
N LEU A 25 10.97 -36.99 11.80
CA LEU A 25 12.33 -37.49 11.56
C LEU A 25 12.79 -37.27 10.12
N VAL A 26 11.88 -37.42 9.14
CA VAL A 26 12.21 -37.18 7.73
C VAL A 26 12.49 -35.70 7.46
N LYS A 27 11.75 -34.79 8.09
CA LYS A 27 11.98 -33.34 7.96
C LYS A 27 13.35 -32.93 8.50
N ASN A 28 13.74 -33.43 9.68
CA ASN A 28 15.04 -33.08 10.26
C ASN A 28 16.23 -33.62 9.44
N ALA A 29 16.14 -34.83 8.89
CA ALA A 29 17.23 -35.40 8.09
C ALA A 29 17.52 -34.62 6.80
N GLN A 30 16.54 -33.86 6.29
CA GLN A 30 16.67 -33.09 5.07
C GLN A 30 17.35 -31.73 5.29
N ILE A 31 17.32 -31.21 6.52
CA ILE A 31 17.93 -29.92 6.89
C ILE A 31 19.46 -30.07 7.01
N ASP A 32 19.96 -31.17 7.59
CA ASP A 32 21.40 -31.39 7.79
C ASP A 32 22.20 -31.60 6.49
N LEU A 33 21.55 -31.97 5.38
CA LEU A 33 22.21 -32.18 4.09
C LEU A 33 22.42 -30.89 3.28
N VAL A 34 21.67 -29.82 3.58
CA VAL A 34 21.70 -28.56 2.82
C VAL A 34 22.74 -27.58 3.40
N GLU A 35 23.07 -27.68 4.68
CA GLU A 35 23.90 -26.67 5.37
C GLU A 35 25.43 -26.82 5.17
N ASN A 36 25.89 -27.83 4.42
CA ASN A 36 27.33 -28.16 4.30
C ASN A 36 27.94 -28.09 2.89
N GLN A 37 27.30 -27.45 1.91
CA GLN A 37 27.95 -27.23 0.60
C GLN A 37 28.65 -25.87 0.54
N PRO A 38 29.99 -25.83 0.33
CA PRO A 38 30.71 -24.57 0.14
C PRO A 38 30.30 -23.96 -1.21
N GLU A 39 29.69 -22.78 -1.18
CA GLU A 39 29.33 -22.02 -2.38
C GLU A 39 30.60 -21.62 -3.16
N ILE A 40 30.85 -22.31 -4.27
CA ILE A 40 31.86 -21.91 -5.25
C ILE A 40 31.16 -21.03 -6.29
N PHE A 41 31.28 -19.72 -6.16
CA PHE A 41 30.85 -18.75 -7.17
C PHE A 41 31.78 -18.83 -8.39
N THR A 42 31.32 -19.44 -9.48
CA THR A 42 31.96 -19.34 -10.80
C THR A 42 31.28 -18.23 -11.61
N PHE A 43 31.98 -17.11 -11.81
CA PHE A 43 31.56 -16.08 -12.75
C PHE A 43 31.72 -16.61 -14.17
N PHE A 44 30.61 -16.80 -14.88
CA PHE A 44 30.65 -17.08 -16.32
C PHE A 44 30.81 -15.76 -17.07
N ASP A 45 31.90 -15.63 -17.84
CA ASP A 45 32.10 -14.54 -18.80
C ASP A 45 30.99 -14.59 -19.86
N GLN A 46 29.95 -13.78 -19.66
CA GLN A 46 28.91 -13.56 -20.65
C GLN A 46 29.40 -12.49 -21.64
N GLU A 47 29.41 -12.84 -22.93
CA GLU A 47 29.81 -11.91 -24.00
C GLU A 47 29.00 -10.59 -23.92
N PRO A 48 29.65 -9.42 -24.12
CA PRO A 48 29.02 -8.13 -23.88
C PRO A 48 27.89 -7.87 -24.89
N THR A 49 26.64 -7.95 -24.42
CA THR A 49 25.49 -7.45 -25.17
C THR A 49 25.58 -5.93 -25.25
N SER A 50 25.84 -5.39 -26.45
CA SER A 50 25.81 -3.95 -26.69
C SER A 50 24.36 -3.47 -26.83
N TYR A 51 23.94 -2.56 -25.97
CA TYR A 51 22.68 -1.86 -26.10
C TYR A 51 22.94 -0.50 -26.76
N SER A 52 22.24 -0.19 -27.85
CA SER A 52 22.26 1.13 -28.49
C SER A 52 21.00 1.87 -28.08
N ALA A 53 21.17 3.03 -27.44
CA ALA A 53 20.08 3.96 -27.14
C ALA A 53 20.21 5.16 -28.08
N GLU A 54 19.17 5.43 -28.85
CA GLU A 54 19.09 6.61 -29.70
C GLU A 54 18.64 7.79 -28.84
N VAL A 55 19.59 8.66 -28.49
CA VAL A 55 19.31 9.88 -27.73
C VAL A 55 18.76 10.92 -28.68
N ILE A 56 17.48 11.26 -28.54
CA ILE A 56 16.88 12.42 -29.22
C ILE A 56 17.65 13.66 -28.75
N ALA A 57 18.32 14.32 -29.69
CA ALA A 57 19.16 15.48 -29.39
C ALA A 57 18.32 16.58 -28.72
N VAL A 58 18.68 16.90 -27.48
CA VAL A 58 18.08 18.00 -26.73
C VAL A 58 18.52 19.31 -27.39
N PRO A 59 17.61 20.23 -27.73
CA PRO A 59 17.99 21.51 -28.33
C PRO A 59 18.87 22.31 -27.35
N ASP A 60 20.07 22.70 -27.79
CA ASP A 60 21.08 23.34 -26.94
C ASP A 60 20.82 24.83 -26.71
N THR A 61 19.99 25.47 -27.54
CA THR A 61 19.71 26.90 -27.39
C THR A 61 18.43 27.18 -26.61
N LYS A 62 18.45 28.23 -25.78
CA LYS A 62 17.27 28.71 -25.03
C LYS A 62 16.10 29.06 -25.96
N SER A 63 16.39 29.53 -27.18
CA SER A 63 15.41 29.85 -28.22
C SER A 63 14.69 28.61 -28.74
N GLU A 64 15.41 27.51 -28.99
CA GLU A 64 14.81 26.26 -29.47
C GLU A 64 14.02 25.57 -28.36
N LYS A 65 14.49 25.60 -27.10
CA LYS A 65 13.72 25.12 -25.95
C LYS A 65 12.38 25.85 -25.81
N LEU A 66 12.39 27.18 -25.96
CA LEU A 66 11.15 27.98 -25.92
C LEU A 66 10.24 27.70 -27.12
N ALA A 67 10.79 27.44 -28.31
CA ALA A 67 10.00 27.07 -29.48
C ALA A 67 9.34 25.69 -29.31
N ALA A 68 10.09 24.70 -28.84
CA ALA A 68 9.57 23.35 -28.55
C ALA A 68 8.48 23.38 -27.47
N LEU A 69 8.67 24.18 -26.41
CA LEU A 69 7.69 24.32 -25.32
C LEU A 69 6.42 25.03 -25.80
N ARG A 70 6.52 26.03 -26.68
CA ARG A 70 5.34 26.65 -27.32
C ARG A 70 4.57 25.69 -28.22
N LEU A 71 5.28 24.83 -28.97
CA LEU A 71 4.65 23.84 -29.84
C LEU A 71 3.88 22.79 -29.02
N ALA A 72 4.48 22.30 -27.92
CA ALA A 72 3.84 21.36 -27.00
C ALA A 72 2.59 21.96 -26.31
N LEU A 73 2.58 23.26 -25.99
CA LEU A 73 1.43 23.93 -25.39
C LEU A 73 0.26 24.09 -26.36
N VAL A 74 0.52 24.36 -27.65
CA VAL A 74 -0.54 24.47 -28.68
C VAL A 74 -1.22 23.13 -28.93
N GLU A 75 -0.46 22.03 -28.88
CA GLU A 75 -1.03 20.68 -28.97
C GLU A 75 -1.95 20.39 -27.76
N TYR A 76 -1.56 20.84 -26.57
CA TYR A 76 -2.33 20.62 -25.34
C TYR A 76 -3.63 21.44 -25.26
N ASP A 77 -3.64 22.66 -25.80
CA ASP A 77 -4.82 23.56 -25.79
C ASP A 77 -5.96 23.05 -26.68
N SER A 78 -5.68 22.13 -27.61
CA SER A 78 -6.70 21.51 -28.47
C SER A 78 -7.56 20.46 -27.74
N ILE A 79 -7.18 20.05 -26.53
CA ILE A 79 -7.87 19.02 -25.73
C ILE A 79 -8.85 19.64 -24.71
N ILE A 80 -8.72 20.92 -24.38
CA ILE A 80 -9.59 21.61 -23.41
C ILE A 80 -10.68 22.37 -24.17
N SER A 81 -11.69 21.64 -24.65
CA SER A 81 -12.93 22.24 -25.15
C SER A 81 -13.61 23.03 -24.03
N ALA A 82 -13.92 24.29 -24.35
CA ALA A 82 -14.56 25.34 -23.55
C ALA A 82 -15.53 24.88 -22.43
N PRO A 83 -15.48 25.50 -21.23
CA PRO A 83 -16.50 25.30 -20.21
C PRO A 83 -17.85 25.88 -20.66
N LEU A 84 -18.89 25.06 -20.50
CA LEU A 84 -20.28 25.41 -20.75
C LEU A 84 -20.69 26.60 -19.86
N LYS A 85 -21.24 27.64 -20.49
CA LYS A 85 -21.72 28.85 -19.82
C LYS A 85 -23.01 28.51 -19.06
N GLU A 86 -22.92 28.41 -17.74
CA GLU A 86 -24.05 28.17 -16.85
C GLU A 86 -24.83 29.49 -16.63
N GLU A 87 -26.14 29.47 -16.90
CA GLU A 87 -27.06 30.59 -16.69
C GLU A 87 -27.27 30.83 -15.19
N VAL A 88 -27.00 32.06 -14.76
CA VAL A 88 -27.27 32.53 -13.40
C VAL A 88 -28.77 32.81 -13.27
N VAL A 89 -29.50 31.90 -12.63
CA VAL A 89 -30.85 32.15 -12.11
C VAL A 89 -30.70 32.92 -10.80
N ALA A 90 -31.13 34.17 -10.79
CA ALA A 90 -31.18 35.01 -9.62
C ALA A 90 -32.42 34.66 -8.80
N ASP A 91 -32.27 33.85 -7.76
CA ASP A 91 -33.29 33.68 -6.72
C ASP A 91 -33.14 34.73 -5.63
N GLU A 92 -34.30 35.29 -5.30
CA GLU A 92 -34.55 36.38 -4.39
C GLU A 92 -34.23 35.99 -2.93
N ILE A 93 -33.40 36.82 -2.28
CA ILE A 93 -32.85 36.59 -0.94
C ILE A 93 -33.91 36.88 0.12
N ILE A 94 -34.41 35.84 0.78
CA ILE A 94 -35.09 35.95 2.08
C ILE A 94 -34.01 35.79 3.17
N PRO A 95 -33.78 36.78 4.06
CA PRO A 95 -32.79 36.64 5.11
C PRO A 95 -33.28 35.66 6.21
N PRO A 96 -32.56 34.56 6.49
CA PRO A 96 -32.87 33.73 7.65
C PRO A 96 -32.34 34.39 8.94
N PRO A 97 -32.93 34.03 10.11
CA PRO A 97 -32.54 34.57 11.41
C PRO A 97 -31.10 34.20 11.77
N ASP A 98 -30.43 35.15 12.41
CA ASP A 98 -29.08 35.07 13.01
C ASP A 98 -28.85 33.72 13.70
N THR A 99 -28.31 32.78 12.93
CA THR A 99 -27.72 31.56 13.44
C THR A 99 -26.24 31.80 13.32
N THR A 100 -25.54 31.86 14.45
CA THR A 100 -24.08 31.91 14.50
C THR A 100 -23.54 30.67 13.80
N VAL A 101 -23.31 30.78 12.49
CA VAL A 101 -22.64 29.77 11.69
C VAL A 101 -21.19 29.74 12.15
N VAL A 102 -20.91 28.86 13.12
CA VAL A 102 -19.55 28.48 13.47
C VAL A 102 -18.94 27.89 12.21
N ALA A 103 -18.06 28.64 11.56
CA ALA A 103 -17.35 28.18 10.37
C ALA A 103 -16.74 26.81 10.66
N PRO A 104 -16.89 25.83 9.76
CA PRO A 104 -16.37 24.48 9.99
C PRO A 104 -14.87 24.58 10.26
N ALA A 105 -14.44 24.14 11.44
CA ALA A 105 -13.05 24.17 11.83
C ALA A 105 -12.24 23.42 10.78
N LYS A 106 -11.29 24.13 10.14
CA LYS A 106 -10.38 23.53 9.16
C LYS A 106 -9.68 22.35 9.84
N VAL A 107 -9.83 21.14 9.30
CA VAL A 107 -9.18 19.95 9.85
C VAL A 107 -7.67 20.12 9.66
N VAL A 108 -6.94 20.33 10.76
CA VAL A 108 -5.49 20.55 10.76
C VAL A 108 -4.77 19.20 10.86
N ILE A 109 -3.76 19.00 9.99
CA ILE A 109 -2.89 17.82 10.03
C ILE A 109 -2.01 17.87 11.28
N GLN A 110 -2.04 16.81 12.08
CA GLN A 110 -1.26 16.67 13.31
C GLN A 110 0.08 15.99 13.01
N LEU A 111 1.09 16.80 12.71
CA LEU A 111 2.48 16.34 12.55
C LEU A 111 3.17 16.18 13.90
N CYS A 112 3.99 15.14 14.04
CA CYS A 112 4.80 14.96 15.24
C CYS A 112 5.90 16.03 15.34
N LYS A 113 6.36 16.32 16.56
CA LYS A 113 7.47 17.26 16.82
C LYS A 113 8.75 16.91 16.04
N ASN A 114 8.98 15.62 15.79
CA ASN A 114 10.15 15.11 15.07
C ASN A 114 9.82 14.74 13.61
N TYR A 115 8.82 15.37 13.01
CA TYR A 115 8.48 15.12 11.61
C TYR A 115 9.69 15.33 10.71
N ARG A 116 10.01 14.31 9.91
CA ARG A 116 11.04 14.39 8.87
C ARG A 116 10.54 13.66 7.63
N PRO A 117 10.62 14.26 6.44
CA PRO A 117 10.44 13.50 5.20
C PRO A 117 11.50 12.41 5.17
N GLY A 118 11.05 11.16 5.20
CA GLY A 118 11.92 10.00 5.34
C GLY A 118 12.25 9.43 3.97
N PHE A 119 13.51 9.09 3.74
CA PHE A 119 13.83 8.16 2.68
C PHE A 119 13.54 6.75 3.21
N VAL A 120 12.48 6.13 2.69
CA VAL A 120 12.18 4.72 2.93
C VAL A 120 12.82 3.94 1.77
N PRO A 121 13.76 3.02 2.04
CA PRO A 121 14.32 2.16 1.00
C PRO A 121 13.24 1.20 0.51
N TRP A 122 12.52 1.62 -0.53
CA TRP A 122 11.40 0.90 -1.12
C TRP A 122 11.75 0.48 -2.55
N THR A 123 11.39 -0.75 -2.94
CA THR A 123 11.65 -1.23 -4.30
C THR A 123 10.66 -0.63 -5.30
N THR A 124 11.08 -0.54 -6.57
CA THR A 124 10.21 -0.25 -7.71
C THR A 124 9.58 -1.51 -8.30
N ASP A 125 9.97 -2.69 -7.81
CA ASP A 125 9.43 -3.95 -8.28
C ASP A 125 7.95 -4.10 -7.94
N LYS A 126 7.28 -5.02 -8.64
CA LYS A 126 5.88 -5.33 -8.38
C LYS A 126 5.74 -6.00 -7.02
N ILE A 127 5.23 -5.24 -6.06
CA ILE A 127 4.90 -5.72 -4.72
C ILE A 127 3.48 -6.30 -4.73
N PHE A 128 3.35 -7.50 -4.19
CA PHE A 128 2.08 -8.17 -3.95
C PHE A 128 1.65 -7.95 -2.51
N SER A 129 0.34 -7.99 -2.27
CA SER A 129 -0.21 -8.00 -0.91
C SER A 129 -1.06 -9.24 -0.68
N GLU A 130 -0.92 -9.85 0.50
CA GLU A 130 -1.69 -11.02 0.92
C GLU A 130 -1.98 -10.94 2.41
N GLU A 131 -3.14 -11.44 2.83
CA GLU A 131 -3.48 -11.57 4.24
C GLU A 131 -3.10 -12.97 4.72
N ARG A 132 -2.14 -13.05 5.66
CA ARG A 132 -1.71 -14.29 6.29
C ARG A 132 -1.75 -14.11 7.80
N GLU A 133 -2.35 -15.06 8.51
CA GLU A 133 -2.38 -15.07 9.99
C GLU A 133 -2.94 -13.79 10.65
N GLY A 134 -3.86 -13.10 9.98
CA GLY A 134 -4.48 -11.87 10.51
C GLY A 134 -3.61 -10.61 10.37
N VAL A 135 -2.51 -10.69 9.61
CA VAL A 135 -1.73 -9.53 9.18
C VAL A 135 -1.72 -9.45 7.66
N ARG A 136 -1.53 -8.23 7.14
CA ARG A 136 -1.37 -7.98 5.72
C ARG A 136 0.12 -7.86 5.40
N ILE A 137 0.61 -8.74 4.55
CA ILE A 137 2.02 -8.83 4.17
C ILE A 137 2.19 -8.25 2.78
N PHE A 138 3.20 -7.41 2.59
CA PHE A 138 3.61 -6.86 1.32
C PHE A 138 4.96 -7.46 0.93
N PHE A 139 5.03 -8.14 -0.21
CA PHE A 139 6.19 -8.93 -0.61
C PHE A 139 6.39 -8.96 -2.12
N THR A 140 7.63 -9.19 -2.58
CA THR A 140 7.93 -9.51 -3.98
C THR A 140 8.20 -11.00 -4.13
N LYS A 141 7.95 -11.55 -5.32
CA LYS A 141 8.31 -12.93 -5.68
C LYS A 141 9.55 -12.88 -6.55
N SER A 142 10.66 -13.38 -6.04
CA SER A 142 11.86 -13.60 -6.85
C SER A 142 11.71 -14.94 -7.55
N SER A 143 11.53 -14.92 -8.87
CA SER A 143 11.64 -16.14 -9.67
C SER A 143 13.12 -16.36 -10.01
N LEU A 144 13.84 -17.08 -9.15
CA LEU A 144 15.12 -17.65 -9.55
C LEU A 144 14.81 -18.77 -10.55
N HIS A 145 15.03 -18.50 -11.83
CA HIS A 145 14.91 -19.50 -12.86
C HIS A 145 16.19 -20.34 -12.86
N GLU A 146 16.28 -21.33 -11.95
CA GLU A 146 17.32 -22.35 -12.08
C GLU A 146 16.92 -23.32 -13.20
N PRO A 147 17.72 -23.43 -14.29
CA PRO A 147 17.35 -24.22 -15.46
C PRO A 147 17.45 -25.74 -15.29
N SER A 148 17.64 -26.27 -14.08
CA SER A 148 18.05 -27.67 -13.86
C SER A 148 17.14 -28.52 -12.97
N LEU A 149 16.10 -27.98 -12.31
CA LEU A 149 15.23 -28.76 -11.43
C LEU A 149 13.75 -28.44 -11.63
N THR A 150 12.91 -29.48 -11.70
CA THR A 150 11.44 -29.41 -11.90
C THR A 150 10.66 -28.78 -10.73
N SER A 151 11.35 -28.23 -9.74
CA SER A 151 10.75 -27.62 -8.54
C SER A 151 11.09 -26.15 -8.51
N THR A 152 10.17 -25.28 -8.90
CA THR A 152 10.31 -23.84 -8.73
C THR A 152 10.09 -23.48 -7.27
N VAL A 153 11.19 -23.25 -6.53
CA VAL A 153 11.13 -22.59 -5.21
C VAL A 153 11.05 -21.08 -5.50
N SER A 154 9.93 -20.45 -5.15
CA SER A 154 9.79 -19.00 -5.25
C SER A 154 10.20 -18.37 -3.93
N ASP A 155 11.29 -17.63 -3.94
CA ASP A 155 11.70 -16.85 -2.76
C ASP A 155 10.83 -15.60 -2.66
N GLU A 156 10.26 -15.38 -1.47
CA GLU A 156 9.45 -14.21 -1.16
C GLU A 156 10.27 -13.23 -0.31
N VAL A 157 10.41 -11.99 -0.75
CA VAL A 157 11.05 -10.92 0.03
C VAL A 157 9.96 -10.02 0.61
N VAL A 158 9.82 -10.02 1.94
CA VAL A 158 8.81 -9.23 2.65
C VAL A 158 9.34 -7.81 2.91
N TYR A 159 8.59 -6.80 2.50
CA TYR A 159 8.91 -5.37 2.70
C TYR A 159 8.15 -4.75 3.86
N ALA A 160 6.89 -5.15 4.06
CA ALA A 160 6.08 -4.58 5.13
C ALA A 160 5.04 -5.58 5.64
N VAL A 161 4.69 -5.43 6.92
CA VAL A 161 3.61 -6.18 7.57
C VAL A 161 2.72 -5.18 8.29
N LEU A 162 1.46 -5.07 7.85
CA LEU A 162 0.46 -4.20 8.45
C LEU A 162 -0.53 -5.01 9.30
N PRO A 163 -0.89 -4.54 10.50
CA PRO A 163 -1.92 -5.19 11.30
C PRO A 163 -3.29 -5.01 10.63
N ILE A 164 -4.17 -6.01 10.75
CA ILE A 164 -5.58 -5.85 10.35
C ILE A 164 -6.36 -5.35 11.58
N ARG A 165 -6.95 -4.15 11.47
CA ARG A 165 -7.73 -3.54 12.55
C ARG A 165 -9.12 -3.15 12.06
N SER A 166 -10.13 -3.40 12.89
CA SER A 166 -11.51 -2.97 12.63
C SER A 166 -11.90 -1.71 13.42
N LEU A 167 -11.30 -1.48 14.58
CA LEU A 167 -11.67 -0.39 15.49
C LEU A 167 -10.49 0.55 15.77
N PRO A 168 -10.71 1.88 15.82
CA PRO A 168 -9.67 2.84 16.13
C PRO A 168 -9.31 2.77 17.61
N LEU A 169 -8.11 3.23 17.95
CA LEU A 169 -7.70 3.45 19.33
C LEU A 169 -8.37 4.70 19.88
N THR A 170 -8.48 4.78 21.21
CA THR A 170 -9.02 5.96 21.89
C THR A 170 -8.11 7.19 21.80
N LYS A 171 -6.84 6.99 21.45
CA LYS A 171 -5.85 8.04 21.28
C LYS A 171 -5.30 7.96 19.86
N SER A 172 -5.30 9.10 19.18
CA SER A 172 -4.62 9.26 17.90
C SER A 172 -3.12 9.42 18.08
N THR A 173 -2.37 8.98 17.08
CA THR A 173 -0.93 9.15 16.94
C THR A 173 -0.66 10.20 15.85
N CYS A 174 0.25 11.14 16.13
CA CYS A 174 0.66 12.13 15.13
C CYS A 174 1.44 11.47 13.97
N ILE A 175 1.53 12.17 12.85
CA ILE A 175 2.26 11.70 11.67
C ILE A 175 3.76 12.01 11.84
N ASN A 176 4.60 10.98 11.85
CA ASN A 176 6.04 11.08 12.06
C ASN A 176 6.85 11.23 10.75
N GLY A 177 6.31 10.82 9.62
CA GLY A 177 6.95 10.88 8.30
C GLY A 177 5.99 11.30 7.19
N ASP A 178 6.54 11.49 5.99
CA ASP A 178 5.77 11.83 4.79
C ASP A 178 4.98 10.63 4.24
N VAL A 179 5.53 9.42 4.36
CA VAL A 179 4.85 8.17 4.00
C VAL A 179 3.83 7.80 5.06
N ILE A 180 2.58 7.59 4.64
CA ILE A 180 1.45 7.29 5.52
C ILE A 180 0.80 5.93 5.25
N GLY A 181 1.16 5.28 4.14
CA GLY A 181 0.55 4.01 3.76
C GLY A 181 1.18 3.39 2.52
N ILE A 182 0.59 2.28 2.10
CA ILE A 182 0.97 1.50 0.93
C ILE A 182 -0.29 1.32 0.07
N ALA A 183 -0.19 1.67 -1.21
CA ALA A 183 -1.25 1.52 -2.19
C ALA A 183 -1.46 0.05 -2.59
N LEU A 184 -2.57 -0.24 -3.29
CA LEU A 184 -2.89 -1.60 -3.72
C LEU A 184 -1.89 -2.19 -4.74
N ASP A 185 -1.19 -1.34 -5.47
CA ASP A 185 -0.09 -1.72 -6.37
C ASP A 185 1.27 -1.86 -5.64
N GLY A 186 1.28 -1.61 -4.33
CA GLY A 186 2.46 -1.65 -3.49
C GLY A 186 3.31 -0.39 -3.51
N SER A 187 2.91 0.67 -4.22
CA SER A 187 3.58 1.97 -4.13
C SER A 187 3.35 2.64 -2.76
N LEU A 188 4.26 3.50 -2.34
CA LEU A 188 4.12 4.24 -1.08
C LEU A 188 3.16 5.42 -1.27
N ILE A 189 2.24 5.58 -0.32
CA ILE A 189 1.31 6.72 -0.25
C ILE A 189 1.92 7.78 0.63
N ARG A 190 2.12 8.99 0.10
CA ARG A 190 2.60 10.15 0.87
C ARG A 190 1.45 11.06 1.25
N ASN A 191 1.52 11.69 2.43
CA ASN A 191 0.41 12.49 2.94
C ASN A 191 0.07 13.70 2.04
N ALA A 192 1.06 14.23 1.32
CA ALA A 192 0.92 15.36 0.40
C ALA A 192 0.30 14.99 -0.96
N GLU A 193 0.09 13.71 -1.26
CA GLU A 193 -0.41 13.22 -2.56
C GLU A 193 -1.93 13.22 -2.67
N GLN A 194 -2.62 13.95 -1.81
CA GLN A 194 -4.07 14.03 -1.81
C GLN A 194 -4.66 14.48 -3.15
N LYS A 195 -3.99 15.38 -3.88
CA LYS A 195 -4.42 15.80 -5.21
C LYS A 195 -4.36 14.65 -6.23
N THR A 196 -3.34 13.81 -6.14
CA THR A 196 -3.15 12.65 -7.01
C THR A 196 -4.27 11.63 -6.77
N TYR A 197 -4.59 11.35 -5.51
CA TYR A 197 -5.63 10.38 -5.14
C TYR A 197 -7.05 10.98 -5.09
N GLY A 198 -7.19 12.30 -5.22
CA GLY A 198 -8.47 13.02 -5.16
C GLY A 198 -9.42 12.74 -6.34
N VAL A 199 -8.94 12.01 -7.35
CA VAL A 199 -9.75 11.55 -8.49
C VAL A 199 -10.61 10.33 -8.15
N PHE A 200 -10.26 9.59 -7.10
CA PHE A 200 -10.98 8.37 -6.70
C PHE A 200 -12.23 8.71 -5.88
N GLY A 201 -13.33 8.02 -6.18
CA GLY A 201 -14.58 8.16 -5.44
C GLY A 201 -14.55 7.43 -4.09
N GLU A 202 -15.55 7.68 -3.24
CA GLU A 202 -15.62 7.10 -1.90
C GLU A 202 -15.64 5.57 -1.85
N ALA A 203 -16.13 4.89 -2.90
CA ALA A 203 -16.18 3.43 -2.94
C ALA A 203 -14.83 2.81 -3.32
N THR A 204 -13.89 3.60 -3.85
CA THR A 204 -12.61 3.11 -4.33
C THR A 204 -11.61 3.06 -3.19
N MET A 205 -11.12 1.85 -2.88
CA MET A 205 -9.98 1.67 -1.98
C MET A 205 -8.69 2.04 -2.70
N ILE A 206 -7.91 2.92 -2.09
CA ILE A 206 -6.60 3.37 -2.60
C ILE A 206 -5.48 2.48 -2.07
N GLY A 207 -5.58 2.09 -0.80
CA GLY A 207 -4.54 1.32 -0.12
C GLY A 207 -4.79 1.21 1.38
N TYR A 208 -3.72 1.00 2.12
CA TYR A 208 -3.75 0.83 3.57
C TYR A 208 -2.78 1.79 4.25
N ALA A 209 -3.23 2.44 5.31
CA ALA A 209 -2.39 3.26 6.16
C ALA A 209 -1.42 2.39 6.97
N LEU A 210 -0.31 2.98 7.44
CA LEU A 210 0.70 2.28 8.24
C LEU A 210 0.17 1.74 9.57
N ASP A 211 -0.96 2.26 10.06
CA ASP A 211 -1.64 1.74 11.25
C ASP A 211 -2.61 0.57 10.97
N GLY A 212 -2.78 0.20 9.70
CA GLY A 212 -3.52 -0.98 9.25
C GLY A 212 -4.90 -0.70 8.65
N PHE A 213 -5.44 0.51 8.80
CA PHE A 213 -6.78 0.82 8.30
C PHE A 213 -6.77 1.11 6.79
N PRO A 214 -7.84 0.73 6.07
CA PRO A 214 -7.95 1.04 4.64
C PRO A 214 -8.18 2.54 4.39
N ILE A 215 -7.61 3.02 3.30
CA ILE A 215 -7.76 4.38 2.78
C ILE A 215 -8.65 4.31 1.54
N TYR A 216 -9.75 5.06 1.55
CA TYR A 216 -10.69 5.20 0.44
C TYR A 216 -10.63 6.60 -0.15
N GLY A 217 -11.14 6.75 -1.37
CA GLY A 217 -11.20 8.02 -2.09
C GLY A 217 -12.06 9.11 -1.44
N VAL A 218 -12.43 10.13 -2.22
CA VAL A 218 -13.07 11.33 -1.69
C VAL A 218 -14.49 11.05 -1.22
N ALA A 219 -14.77 11.29 0.06
CA ALA A 219 -16.12 11.29 0.61
C ALA A 219 -16.65 12.74 0.71
N SER A 220 -17.71 13.05 -0.03
CA SER A 220 -18.31 14.40 -0.02
C SER A 220 -19.42 14.57 1.02
N SER A 221 -19.98 13.46 1.51
CA SER A 221 -21.18 13.42 2.34
C SER A 221 -20.96 12.81 3.73
N LYS A 222 -19.71 12.46 4.08
CA LYS A 222 -19.40 11.79 5.35
C LYS A 222 -18.69 12.75 6.29
N ASP A 223 -19.20 12.84 7.51
CA ASP A 223 -18.52 13.53 8.60
C ASP A 223 -17.41 12.62 9.15
N THR A 224 -16.18 12.89 8.74
CA THR A 224 -15.01 12.19 9.26
C THR A 224 -14.56 12.76 10.60
N ASP A 225 -13.90 11.95 11.41
CA ASP A 225 -13.24 12.40 12.62
C ASP A 225 -12.02 13.31 12.35
N VAL A 226 -11.33 13.70 13.42
CA VAL A 226 -10.15 14.59 13.36
C VAL A 226 -8.99 13.97 12.54
N CYS A 227 -8.88 12.65 12.50
CA CYS A 227 -7.85 11.96 11.72
C CYS A 227 -8.27 11.75 10.26
N GLY A 228 -9.55 11.91 9.95
CA GLY A 228 -10.10 11.75 8.60
C GLY A 228 -10.72 10.38 8.34
N GLY A 229 -11.10 9.64 9.38
CA GLY A 229 -11.81 8.38 9.21
C GLY A 229 -13.19 8.35 9.86
N ILE A 230 -13.90 7.26 9.60
CA ILE A 230 -15.26 7.02 10.07
C ILE A 230 -15.49 5.51 10.18
N ILE A 231 -16.33 5.08 11.12
CA ILE A 231 -16.76 3.70 11.23
C ILE A 231 -17.92 3.47 10.27
N VAL A 232 -17.75 2.53 9.33
CA VAL A 232 -18.79 2.10 8.40
C VAL A 232 -18.85 0.58 8.48
N GLU A 233 -20.02 0.02 8.77
CA GLU A 233 -20.22 -1.44 8.90
C GLU A 233 -19.28 -2.08 9.93
N SER A 234 -19.10 -1.43 11.09
CA SER A 234 -18.22 -1.90 12.16
C SER A 234 -16.72 -1.92 11.83
N SER A 235 -16.32 -1.36 10.70
CA SER A 235 -14.90 -1.17 10.35
C SER A 235 -14.57 0.30 10.18
N TYR A 236 -13.51 0.72 10.85
CA TYR A 236 -12.92 2.03 10.68
C TYR A 236 -12.13 2.09 9.38
N ARG A 237 -12.31 3.18 8.64
CA ARG A 237 -11.65 3.42 7.35
C ARG A 237 -11.42 4.91 7.16
N TYR A 238 -10.31 5.26 6.52
CA TYR A 238 -9.99 6.64 6.17
C TYR A 238 -10.63 7.04 4.85
N TYR A 239 -11.00 8.30 4.75
CA TYR A 239 -11.49 8.91 3.52
C TYR A 239 -10.73 10.18 3.21
N LEU A 240 -10.54 10.45 1.92
CA LEU A 240 -10.04 11.74 1.48
C LEU A 240 -11.13 12.80 1.64
N ASP A 241 -10.74 13.98 2.09
CA ASP A 241 -11.60 15.17 2.17
C ASP A 241 -10.94 16.30 1.40
N LYS A 242 -11.60 16.83 0.36
CA LYS A 242 -11.11 17.95 -0.47
C LYS A 242 -10.80 19.23 0.32
N LYS A 243 -11.35 19.37 1.53
CA LYS A 243 -11.14 20.55 2.40
C LYS A 243 -9.85 20.46 3.22
N ARG A 244 -9.25 19.27 3.33
CA ARG A 244 -7.98 19.03 4.03
C ARG A 244 -6.81 19.23 3.06
N ASP A 245 -5.64 19.58 3.58
CA ASP A 245 -4.39 19.78 2.82
C ASP A 245 -3.54 18.49 2.69
N GLY A 246 -4.04 17.36 3.22
CA GLY A 246 -3.40 16.04 3.14
C GLY A 246 -4.39 14.88 3.22
N ILE A 247 -3.90 13.67 2.97
CA ILE A 247 -4.70 12.44 2.97
C ILE A 247 -5.21 12.10 4.37
N LEU A 248 -4.33 12.16 5.39
CA LEU A 248 -4.64 11.89 6.79
C LEU A 248 -4.36 13.10 7.68
N GLY A 249 -5.20 13.29 8.68
CA GLY A 249 -4.96 14.25 9.77
C GLY A 249 -4.03 13.67 10.84
N CYS A 250 -4.23 12.40 11.20
CA CYS A 250 -3.45 11.63 12.17
C CYS A 250 -3.67 10.13 11.93
N PHE A 251 -2.93 9.28 12.64
CA PHE A 251 -3.23 7.85 12.72
C PHE A 251 -4.17 7.57 13.90
N SER A 252 -5.26 6.88 13.64
CA SER A 252 -6.21 6.36 14.64
C SER A 252 -5.73 5.03 15.24
N GLY A 253 -4.64 4.45 14.73
CA GLY A 253 -3.94 3.32 15.33
C GLY A 253 -2.48 3.63 15.67
N ILE A 254 -1.72 2.57 15.95
CA ILE A 254 -0.26 2.64 16.10
C ILE A 254 0.35 2.33 14.73
N PRO A 255 1.02 3.29 14.07
CA PRO A 255 1.63 3.06 12.76
C PRO A 255 2.83 2.12 12.90
N VAL A 256 3.02 1.26 11.90
CA VAL A 256 4.26 0.49 11.74
C VAL A 256 5.36 1.38 11.12
N THR A 257 6.60 1.03 11.40
CA THR A 257 7.77 1.62 10.76
C THR A 257 8.14 0.79 9.52
N LEU A 258 8.35 1.46 8.40
CA LEU A 258 8.95 0.88 7.19
C LEU A 258 10.48 0.93 7.26
#